data_AF-A0A832MAJ7-F1
#
_entry.id   AF-A0A832MAJ7-F1
#
_cell.length_a   1.000
_cell.length_b   1.000
_cell.length_c   1.000
_cell.angle_alpha   90.00
_cell.angle_beta   90.00
_cell.angle_gamma   90.00
#
_symmetry.space_group_name_H-M   'P 1'
#
loop_
_entity.id
_entity.type
_entity.pdbx_description
1 polymer ?
#
loop_
_entity_poly.entity_id
_entity_poly.type
_entity_poly.pdbx_seq_one_letter_code
_entity_poly.pdbx_strand_id
1 'polypeptide(L)'
;MKAPTKRYRLFEPATLFYHVTRPEHLASIERDGLRADADGNIFAFTDLIVADTIAAEQVFADPYALLWIAGSGIKGRLYADDVAESCRQFQCIIRQDRIDPRYVHYLATMTVQRDALTPWQRLRDANRGITRQQSEAMFREAREAQNRGRQ
;
A
#
# COMPACT_ATOMS: atom_id res chain seq x y z
N MET A 1 -29.77 7.15 -21.37
CA MET A 1 -29.21 7.28 -20.00
C MET A 1 -27.69 7.27 -20.12
N LYS A 2 -27.01 8.38 -19.79
CA LYS A 2 -25.53 8.44 -19.81
C LYS A 2 -25.02 7.84 -18.50
N ALA A 3 -24.15 6.84 -18.59
CA ALA A 3 -23.47 6.27 -17.42
C ALA A 3 -22.71 7.39 -16.68
N PRO A 4 -22.70 7.41 -15.33
CA PRO A 4 -21.94 8.39 -14.59
C PRO A 4 -20.45 8.08 -14.78
N THR A 5 -19.77 8.91 -15.55
CA THR A 5 -18.31 8.91 -15.62
C THR A 5 -17.79 9.27 -14.23
N LYS A 6 -17.39 8.27 -13.43
CA LYS A 6 -16.63 8.50 -12.20
C LYS A 6 -15.39 9.28 -12.59
N ARG A 7 -15.39 10.59 -12.34
CA ARG A 7 -14.19 11.42 -12.39
C ARG A 7 -13.36 11.02 -11.18
N TYR A 8 -12.49 10.03 -11.38
CA TYR A 8 -11.40 9.77 -10.45
C TYR A 8 -10.60 11.07 -10.34
N ARG A 9 -10.28 11.49 -9.11
CA ARG A 9 -9.40 12.64 -8.88
C ARG A 9 -8.13 12.37 -9.69
N LEU A 10 -7.88 13.21 -10.68
CA LEU A 10 -6.61 13.22 -11.41
C LEU A 10 -5.54 13.53 -10.36
N PHE A 11 -4.66 12.57 -10.08
CA PHE A 11 -3.55 12.77 -9.16
C PHE A 11 -2.68 13.92 -9.70
N GLU A 12 -2.47 14.95 -8.88
CA GLU A 12 -1.72 16.13 -9.33
C GLU A 12 -0.21 15.85 -9.39
N PRO A 13 0.57 16.55 -10.22
CA PRO A 13 2.02 16.36 -10.35
C PRO A 13 2.82 16.48 -9.04
N ALA A 14 2.27 17.18 -8.02
CA ALA A 14 2.85 17.32 -6.69
C ALA A 14 2.57 16.11 -5.76
N THR A 15 1.85 15.09 -6.24
CA THR A 15 1.47 13.92 -5.44
C THR A 15 2.70 13.04 -5.19
N LEU A 16 2.95 12.73 -3.92
CA LEU A 16 3.88 11.69 -3.51
C LEU A 16 3.17 10.34 -3.59
N PHE A 17 3.83 9.38 -4.22
CA PHE A 17 3.40 7.99 -4.25
C PHE A 17 4.35 7.15 -3.42
N TYR A 18 3.87 6.00 -2.97
CA TYR A 18 4.64 5.05 -2.19
C TYR A 18 4.57 3.67 -2.83
N HIS A 19 5.60 2.88 -2.60
CA HIS A 19 5.69 1.50 -3.06
C HIS A 19 6.27 0.63 -1.94
N VAL A 20 5.70 -0.55 -1.78
CA VAL A 20 6.20 -1.58 -0.86
C VAL A 20 6.88 -2.67 -1.67
N THR A 21 8.08 -3.04 -1.26
CA THR A 21 8.83 -4.16 -1.83
C THR A 21 9.53 -4.95 -0.75
N ARG A 22 10.15 -6.06 -1.12
CA ARG A 22 11.02 -6.81 -0.21
C ARG A 22 12.41 -6.17 -0.14
N PRO A 23 13.09 -6.15 1.02
CA PRO A 23 14.40 -5.51 1.16
C PRO A 23 15.46 -6.01 0.18
N GLU A 24 15.44 -7.28 -0.21
CA GLU A 24 16.37 -7.87 -1.18
C GLU A 24 16.31 -7.21 -2.57
N HIS A 25 15.22 -6.51 -2.90
CA HIS A 25 15.09 -5.82 -4.19
C HIS A 25 15.69 -4.41 -4.18
N LEU A 26 16.04 -3.84 -3.02
CA LEU A 26 16.48 -2.46 -2.89
C LEU A 26 17.70 -2.14 -3.77
N ALA A 27 18.72 -3.00 -3.77
CA ALA A 27 19.91 -2.80 -4.59
C ALA A 27 19.60 -2.77 -6.09
N SER A 28 18.64 -3.59 -6.54
CA SER A 28 18.21 -3.59 -7.94
C SER A 28 17.41 -2.34 -8.30
N ILE A 29 16.58 -1.85 -7.38
CA ILE A 29 15.76 -0.65 -7.58
C ILE A 29 16.62 0.62 -7.54
N GLU A 30 17.63 0.68 -6.68
CA GLU A 30 18.57 1.80 -6.63
C GLU A 30 19.38 1.91 -7.94
N ARG A 31 19.82 0.77 -8.49
CA ARG A 31 20.58 0.74 -9.74
C ARG A 31 19.70 0.95 -10.97
N ASP A 32 18.58 0.25 -11.03
CA ASP A 32 17.78 0.10 -12.25
C ASP A 32 16.42 0.76 -12.15
N GLY A 33 16.07 1.44 -11.06
CA GLY A 33 14.75 2.03 -10.86
C GLY A 33 13.67 0.98 -10.62
N LEU A 34 12.44 1.46 -10.47
CA LEU A 34 11.29 0.58 -10.22
C LEU A 34 10.73 0.07 -11.54
N ARG A 35 10.74 -1.24 -11.73
CA ARG A 35 10.27 -1.90 -12.96
C ARG A 35 8.81 -2.34 -12.81
N ALA A 36 8.08 -2.29 -13.91
CA ALA A 36 6.78 -2.93 -14.00
C ALA A 36 6.86 -4.45 -13.85
N ASP A 37 5.73 -5.04 -13.46
CA ASP A 37 5.50 -6.47 -13.59
C ASP A 37 5.38 -6.90 -15.07
N ALA A 38 5.07 -8.19 -15.29
CA ALA A 38 4.90 -8.75 -16.62
C ALA A 38 3.74 -8.13 -17.42
N ASP A 39 2.79 -7.48 -16.75
CA ASP A 39 1.60 -6.85 -17.35
C ASP A 39 1.79 -5.34 -17.60
N GLY A 40 2.98 -4.81 -17.30
CA GLY A 40 3.31 -3.40 -17.46
C GLY A 40 2.81 -2.52 -16.31
N ASN A 41 2.54 -3.10 -15.14
CA ASN A 41 1.99 -2.41 -13.98
C ASN A 41 3.06 -2.17 -12.90
N ILE A 42 3.07 -0.96 -12.36
CA ILE A 42 3.78 -0.60 -11.13
C ILE A 42 2.74 -0.25 -10.08
N PHE A 43 2.65 -1.06 -9.04
CA PHE A 43 1.71 -0.86 -7.94
C PHE A 43 2.22 0.22 -6.99
N ALA A 44 1.38 1.18 -6.68
CA ALA A 44 1.70 2.27 -5.78
C ALA A 44 0.50 2.63 -4.90
N PHE A 45 0.75 3.47 -3.89
CA PHE A 45 -0.29 3.97 -3.01
C PHE A 45 0.04 5.38 -2.54
N THR A 46 -0.96 6.11 -2.02
CA THR A 46 -0.81 7.54 -1.72
C THR A 46 -0.81 7.87 -0.23
N ASP A 47 -1.03 6.89 0.64
CA ASP A 47 -1.10 7.12 2.09
C ASP A 47 -0.45 5.96 2.86
N LEU A 48 0.49 6.29 3.75
CA LEU A 48 1.21 5.31 4.55
C LEU A 48 0.31 4.51 5.50
N ILE A 49 -0.92 4.97 5.75
CA ILE A 49 -1.89 4.28 6.59
C ILE A 49 -2.12 2.83 6.13
N VAL A 50 -2.00 2.53 4.83
CA VAL A 50 -2.22 1.19 4.25
C VAL A 50 -0.95 0.38 4.01
N ALA A 51 0.24 0.91 4.32
CA ALA A 51 1.52 0.25 4.01
C ALA A 51 1.60 -1.16 4.61
N ASP A 52 1.26 -1.32 5.90
CA ASP A 52 1.24 -2.61 6.59
C ASP A 52 0.29 -3.61 5.93
N THR A 53 -0.90 -3.15 5.52
CA THR A 53 -1.92 -4.02 4.91
C THR A 53 -1.45 -4.50 3.54
N ILE A 54 -0.87 -3.61 2.74
CA ILE A 54 -0.28 -3.97 1.44
C ILE A 54 0.88 -4.96 1.63
N ALA A 55 1.79 -4.67 2.56
CA ALA A 55 2.93 -5.54 2.87
C ALA A 55 2.50 -6.94 3.30
N ALA A 56 1.51 -7.04 4.20
CA ALA A 56 1.06 -8.30 4.78
C ALA A 56 0.18 -9.12 3.84
N GLU A 57 -0.75 -8.48 3.13
CA GLU A 57 -1.85 -9.16 2.43
C GLU A 57 -1.62 -9.28 0.92
N GLN A 58 -0.74 -8.46 0.33
CA GLN A 58 -0.53 -8.42 -1.12
C GLN A 58 0.90 -8.77 -1.51
N VAL A 59 1.88 -8.16 -0.85
CA VAL A 59 3.31 -8.38 -1.17
C VAL A 59 3.88 -9.59 -0.42
N PHE A 60 3.25 -9.96 0.70
CA PHE A 60 3.73 -11.01 1.61
C PHE A 60 5.19 -10.78 2.00
N ALA A 61 5.48 -9.58 2.52
CA ALA A 61 6.81 -9.13 2.91
C ALA A 61 6.84 -8.74 4.39
N ASP A 62 7.71 -9.40 5.16
CA ASP A 62 7.97 -9.09 6.57
C ASP A 62 9.41 -9.55 6.92
N PRO A 63 10.39 -8.62 7.02
CA PRO A 63 10.27 -7.17 6.88
C PRO A 63 9.95 -6.72 5.44
N TYR A 64 9.48 -5.49 5.30
CA TYR A 64 9.22 -4.84 4.02
C TYR A 64 9.98 -3.51 3.91
N ALA A 65 10.36 -3.15 2.68
CA ALA A 65 10.98 -1.87 2.36
C ALA A 65 9.94 -0.91 1.77
N LEU A 66 9.96 0.32 2.27
CA LEU A 66 9.08 1.40 1.85
C LEU A 66 9.87 2.41 1.01
N LEU A 67 9.37 2.66 -0.19
CA LEU A 67 9.91 3.62 -1.13
C LEU A 67 8.91 4.75 -1.32
N TRP A 68 9.39 5.98 -1.50
CA TRP A 68 8.58 7.06 -2.06
C TRP A 68 9.00 7.35 -3.49
N ILE A 69 8.02 7.70 -4.31
CA ILE A 69 8.13 7.95 -5.74
C ILE A 69 7.71 9.39 -6.01
N ALA A 70 8.60 10.16 -6.62
CA ALA A 70 8.29 11.50 -7.08
C ALA A 70 7.28 11.43 -8.23
N GLY A 71 6.16 12.15 -8.13
CA GLY A 71 5.14 12.20 -9.18
C GLY A 71 5.68 12.66 -10.55
N SER A 72 6.76 13.45 -10.57
CA SER A 72 7.46 13.86 -11.79
C SER A 72 8.12 12.69 -12.55
N GLY A 73 8.35 11.54 -11.91
CA GLY A 73 8.83 10.31 -12.53
C GLY A 73 7.74 9.47 -13.21
N ILE A 74 6.47 9.81 -12.99
CA ILE A 74 5.32 9.12 -13.59
C ILE A 74 5.00 9.79 -14.92
N LYS A 75 5.26 9.06 -16.01
CA LYS A 75 5.00 9.45 -17.41
C LYS A 75 3.86 8.65 -18.02
N GLY A 76 3.55 7.49 -17.44
CA GLY A 76 2.45 6.62 -17.82
C GLY A 76 1.10 7.07 -17.31
N ARG A 77 0.10 6.20 -17.50
CA ARG A 77 -1.27 6.42 -17.02
C ARG A 77 -1.43 5.86 -15.61
N LEU A 78 -2.22 6.56 -14.80
CA LEU A 78 -2.64 6.12 -13.48
C LEU A 78 -4.04 5.48 -13.57
N TYR A 79 -4.19 4.33 -12.92
CA TYR A 79 -5.44 3.60 -12.80
C TYR A 79 -5.76 3.40 -11.32
N ALA A 80 -7.05 3.29 -11.00
CA ALA A 80 -7.45 2.82 -9.68
C ALA A 80 -7.08 1.34 -9.53
N ASP A 81 -6.58 0.98 -8.35
CA ASP A 81 -6.39 -0.42 -7.98
C ASP A 81 -7.60 -0.89 -7.15
N ASP A 82 -8.36 -1.84 -7.71
CA ASP A 82 -9.57 -2.37 -7.10
C ASP A 82 -9.32 -3.70 -6.34
N VAL A 83 -8.07 -4.18 -6.22
CA VAL A 83 -7.76 -5.48 -5.58
C VAL A 83 -8.15 -5.50 -4.09
N ALA A 84 -8.00 -4.39 -3.38
CA ALA A 84 -8.39 -4.28 -1.99
C ALA A 84 -9.53 -3.29 -1.80
N GLU A 85 -10.76 -3.76 -2.01
CA GLU A 85 -11.99 -2.94 -2.03
C GLU A 85 -12.09 -1.94 -0.87
N SER A 86 -11.65 -2.33 0.33
CA SER A 86 -11.73 -1.50 1.51
C SER A 86 -10.71 -0.33 1.52
N CYS A 87 -9.52 -0.53 0.97
CA CYS A 87 -8.44 0.48 0.92
C CYS A 87 -8.12 0.97 -0.50
N ARG A 88 -8.97 0.66 -1.48
CA ARG A 88 -8.79 1.03 -2.90
C ARG A 88 -8.58 2.53 -3.11
N GLN A 89 -9.16 3.38 -2.26
CA GLN A 89 -9.01 4.84 -2.40
C GLN A 89 -7.57 5.31 -2.22
N PHE A 90 -6.70 4.49 -1.63
CA PHE A 90 -5.30 4.80 -1.41
C PHE A 90 -4.37 4.10 -2.41
N GLN A 91 -4.86 3.15 -3.20
CA GLN A 91 -4.04 2.33 -4.09
C GLN A 91 -4.24 2.71 -5.56
N CYS A 92 -3.18 2.65 -6.32
CA CYS A 92 -3.19 2.93 -7.75
C CYS A 92 -2.18 2.08 -8.51
N ILE A 93 -2.46 1.91 -9.80
CA ILE A 93 -1.56 1.26 -10.74
C ILE A 93 -0.99 2.32 -11.67
N ILE A 94 0.33 2.39 -11.77
CA ILE A 94 1.05 3.19 -12.74
C ILE A 94 1.40 2.28 -13.92
N ARG A 95 0.83 2.54 -15.10
CA ARG A 95 1.14 1.77 -16.32
C ARG A 95 2.29 2.40 -17.08
N GLN A 96 3.50 1.91 -16.80
CA GLN A 96 4.77 2.39 -17.33
C GLN A 96 5.83 1.31 -17.07
N ASP A 97 6.66 1.01 -18.05
CA ASP A 97 7.64 -0.08 -17.96
C ASP A 97 8.64 0.09 -16.82
N ARG A 98 9.02 1.35 -16.53
CA ARG A 98 10.07 1.67 -15.57
C ARG A 98 9.95 3.10 -15.06
N ILE A 99 10.12 3.30 -13.75
CA ILE A 99 10.38 4.61 -13.13
C ILE A 99 11.88 4.74 -12.88
N ASP A 100 12.48 5.81 -13.39
CA ASP A 100 13.92 6.07 -13.28
C ASP A 100 14.37 6.15 -11.80
N PRO A 101 15.55 5.59 -11.44
CA PRO A 101 16.02 5.58 -10.07
C PRO A 101 16.07 6.96 -9.41
N ARG A 102 16.31 8.05 -10.16
CA ARG A 102 16.34 9.41 -9.59
C ARG A 102 15.02 9.90 -9.01
N TYR A 103 13.92 9.19 -9.28
CA TYR A 103 12.58 9.49 -8.78
C TYR A 103 12.10 8.49 -7.73
N VAL A 104 12.90 7.47 -7.41
CA VAL A 104 12.55 6.41 -6.46
C VAL A 104 13.52 6.47 -5.31
N HIS A 105 12.99 6.69 -4.11
CA HIS A 105 13.81 6.96 -2.95
C HIS A 105 13.41 6.03 -1.81
N TYR A 106 14.42 5.37 -1.24
CA TYR A 106 14.24 4.59 -0.03
C TYR A 106 13.82 5.49 1.13
N LEU A 107 12.79 5.06 1.87
CA LEU A 107 12.32 5.76 3.06
C LEU A 107 12.73 5.01 4.33
N ALA A 108 12.33 3.74 4.44
CA ALA A 108 12.60 2.92 5.61
C ALA A 108 12.39 1.43 5.32
N THR A 109 12.98 0.58 6.16
CA THR A 109 12.61 -0.83 6.29
C THR A 109 11.78 -0.96 7.56
N MET A 110 10.65 -1.63 7.44
CA MET A 110 9.66 -1.77 8.49
C MET A 110 9.30 -3.26 8.67
N THR A 111 8.66 -3.58 9.78
CA THR A 111 8.08 -4.91 10.03
C THR A 111 6.57 -4.76 10.06
N VAL A 112 5.85 -5.80 9.62
CA VAL A 112 4.39 -5.76 9.64
C VAL A 112 3.92 -5.71 11.09
N GLN A 113 3.13 -4.69 11.44
CA GLN A 113 2.57 -4.60 12.79
C GLN A 113 1.55 -5.72 13.04
N ARG A 114 1.91 -6.68 13.90
CA ARG A 114 1.05 -7.83 14.28
C ARG A 114 0.54 -7.77 15.70
N ASP A 115 1.13 -6.92 16.54
CA ASP A 115 0.86 -6.88 17.99
C ASP A 115 -0.01 -5.70 18.41
N ALA A 116 -0.41 -4.84 17.47
CA ALA A 116 -1.39 -3.79 17.71
C ALA A 116 -2.23 -3.53 16.47
N LEU A 117 -3.36 -2.86 16.67
CA LEU A 117 -4.17 -2.34 15.57
C LEU A 117 -3.38 -1.32 14.74
N THR A 118 -3.32 -1.57 13.44
CA THR A 118 -2.73 -0.63 12.48
C THR A 118 -3.60 0.63 12.35
N PRO A 119 -3.04 1.77 11.93
CA PRO A 119 -3.82 2.95 11.59
C PRO A 119 -4.97 2.66 10.62
N TRP A 120 -4.76 1.81 9.62
CA TRP A 120 -5.80 1.41 8.66
C TRP A 120 -6.94 0.64 9.33
N GLN A 121 -6.63 -0.32 10.20
CA GLN A 121 -7.65 -1.08 10.92
C GLN A 121 -8.50 -0.16 11.80
N ARG A 122 -7.88 0.79 12.50
CA ARG A 122 -8.60 1.80 13.30
C ARG A 122 -9.54 2.64 12.45
N LEU A 123 -9.07 3.14 11.29
CA LEU A 123 -9.89 3.94 10.38
C LEU A 123 -11.06 3.12 9.80
N ARG A 124 -10.80 1.89 9.35
CA ARG A 124 -11.80 0.97 8.82
C ARG A 124 -12.88 0.67 9.85
N ASP A 125 -12.49 0.40 11.09
CA ASP A 125 -13.42 0.06 12.17
C ASP A 125 -14.25 1.29 12.56
N ALA A 126 -13.64 2.47 12.66
CA ALA A 126 -14.36 3.73 12.89
C ALA A 126 -15.40 4.01 11.80
N ASN A 127 -15.07 3.78 10.53
CA ASN A 127 -16.01 3.92 9.41
C ASN A 127 -17.18 2.91 9.45
N ARG A 128 -17.05 1.84 10.24
CA ARG A 128 -18.12 0.86 10.50
C ARG A 128 -18.90 1.16 11.79
N GLY A 129 -18.62 2.29 12.45
CA GLY A 129 -19.24 2.66 13.73
C GLY A 129 -18.72 1.86 14.92
N ILE A 130 -17.60 1.14 14.76
CA ILE A 130 -16.97 0.38 15.85
C ILE A 130 -16.14 1.36 16.68
N THR A 131 -16.38 1.38 17.99
CA THR A 131 -15.62 2.25 18.90
C THR A 131 -14.19 1.74 19.06
N ARG A 132 -13.28 2.64 19.47
CA ARG A 132 -11.89 2.27 19.76
C ARG A 132 -11.79 1.11 20.76
N GLN A 133 -12.59 1.15 21.83
CA GLN A 133 -12.60 0.10 22.85
C GLN A 133 -13.05 -1.25 22.30
N GLN A 134 -14.06 -1.26 21.43
CA GLN A 134 -14.53 -2.47 20.76
C GLN A 134 -13.48 -3.04 19.80
N SER A 135 -12.87 -2.18 18.98
CA SER A 135 -11.78 -2.59 18.06
C SER A 135 -10.61 -3.21 18.82
N GLU A 136 -10.20 -2.60 19.95
CA GLU A 136 -9.13 -3.12 20.80
C GLU A 136 -9.52 -4.44 21.49
N ALA A 137 -10.78 -4.61 21.90
CA ALA A 137 -11.28 -5.88 22.43
C ALA A 137 -11.27 -6.99 21.37
N MET A 138 -11.83 -6.73 20.19
CA MET A 138 -11.86 -7.67 19.07
C MET A 138 -10.44 -8.10 18.65
N PHE A 139 -9.49 -7.15 18.62
CA PHE A 139 -8.09 -7.45 18.33
C PHE A 139 -7.47 -8.40 19.35
N ARG A 140 -7.67 -8.14 20.65
CA ARG A 140 -7.15 -9.01 21.72
C ARG A 140 -7.74 -10.42 21.64
N GLU A 141 -9.06 -10.52 21.48
CA GLU A 141 -9.75 -11.82 21.35
C GLU A 141 -9.22 -12.63 20.15
N ALA A 142 -9.03 -11.98 19.00
CA ALA A 142 -8.46 -12.64 17.82
C ALA A 142 -7.03 -13.15 18.05
N ARG A 143 -6.19 -12.37 18.75
CA ARG A 143 -4.81 -12.77 19.09
C ARG A 143 -4.77 -13.94 20.08
N GLU A 144 -5.64 -13.93 21.09
CA GLU A 144 -5.77 -15.04 22.02
C GLU A 144 -6.20 -16.33 21.31
N ALA A 145 -7.20 -16.25 20.43
CA ALA A 145 -7.65 -17.40 19.65
C ALA A 145 -6.54 -17.96 18.76
N GLN A 146 -5.77 -17.09 18.10
CA GLN A 146 -4.64 -17.49 17.26
C GLN A 146 -3.53 -18.20 18.06
N ASN A 147 -3.28 -17.76 19.30
CA ASN A 147 -2.27 -18.38 20.17
C ASN A 147 -2.73 -19.75 20.72
N ARG A 148 -4.02 -19.91 21.01
CA ARG A 148 -4.59 -21.20 21.45
C ARG A 148 -4.56 -22.26 20.36
N GLY A 149 -4.77 -21.89 19.10
CA GLY A 149 -4.71 -22.82 17.96
C GLY A 149 -3.30 -23.26 17.54
N ARG A 150 -2.25 -22.73 18.19
CA ARG A 150 -0.84 -23.10 17.93
C ARG A 150 -0.23 -23.99 19.03
N GLN A 151 -0.99 -24.30 20.08
CA GLN A 151 -0.64 -25.27 21.13
C GLN A 151 -1.18 -26.65 20.77
#